data_AF-A0AAN6XWR8-F1
#
_entry.id   AF-A0AAN6XWR8-F1
#
_cell.length_a   1.000
_cell.length_b   1.000
_cell.length_c   1.000
_cell.angle_alpha   90.00
_cell.angle_beta   90.00
_cell.angle_gamma   90.00
#
_symmetry.space_group_name_H-M   'P 1'
#
loop_
_entity.id
_entity.type
_entity.pdbx_description
1 polymer ?
#
loop_
_entity_poly.entity_id
_entity_poly.type
_entity_poly.pdbx_seq_one_letter_code
_entity_poly.pdbx_strand_id
1 'polypeptide(L)'
;MPAVPFPTNNALIDGIANWAGNNVVKLVRLYSVKGGWEGWAQAELCMEIPLWPGLGGQCSREDTEVFTNHDRADLLHENPWTGKKIIELKCQSSGQDVANIQGFATAYAIDAGKIQTGNRRAAHNTATDTWYVIGIAPSDSGDGGAVEAAKARFSQPNWAYRNSTHWTRRDQNSPWIFWTIY
;
A
#
# COMPACT_ATOMS: atom_id res chain seq x y z
N MET A 1 14.99 -10.46 -15.38
CA MET A 1 15.81 -9.86 -14.31
C MET A 1 15.66 -10.72 -13.07
N PRO A 2 16.74 -11.07 -12.34
CA PRO A 2 16.62 -11.82 -11.09
C PRO A 2 15.80 -11.02 -10.07
N ALA A 3 14.97 -11.73 -9.29
CA ALA A 3 14.22 -11.13 -8.19
C ALA A 3 15.19 -10.42 -7.24
N VAL A 4 14.93 -9.14 -6.97
CA VAL A 4 15.65 -8.40 -5.93
C VAL A 4 15.35 -9.10 -4.60
N PRO A 5 16.36 -9.49 -3.80
CA PRO A 5 16.12 -10.19 -2.54
C PRO A 5 15.26 -9.33 -1.61
N PHE A 6 14.25 -9.98 -1.03
CA PHE A 6 13.34 -9.42 -0.02
C PHE A 6 14.11 -8.67 1.08
N PRO A 7 13.68 -7.47 1.50
CA PRO A 7 13.99 -6.98 2.83
C PRO A 7 13.08 -7.73 3.83
N THR A 8 13.51 -8.90 4.28
CA THR A 8 12.75 -9.88 5.07
C THR A 8 12.58 -9.51 6.55
N ASN A 9 12.01 -8.37 6.93
CA ASN A 9 11.62 -8.14 8.34
C ASN A 9 10.46 -7.15 8.51
N ASN A 10 9.51 -7.10 7.58
CA ASN A 10 8.30 -6.28 7.75
C ASN A 10 7.04 -7.14 7.68
N ALA A 11 6.59 -7.59 8.86
CA ALA A 11 5.42 -8.46 9.00
C ALA A 11 4.15 -7.87 8.35
N LEU A 12 4.00 -6.54 8.29
CA LEU A 12 2.87 -5.90 7.62
C LEU A 12 2.95 -6.10 6.10
N ILE A 13 4.12 -5.82 5.50
CA ILE A 13 4.31 -5.95 4.05
C ILE A 13 4.24 -7.43 3.63
N ASP A 14 4.84 -8.33 4.40
CA ASP A 14 4.79 -9.77 4.15
C ASP A 14 3.36 -10.31 4.27
N GLY A 15 2.60 -9.85 5.27
CA GLY A 15 1.20 -10.18 5.43
C GLY A 15 0.34 -9.70 4.26
N ILE A 16 0.51 -8.45 3.82
CA ILE A 16 -0.21 -7.89 2.66
C ILE A 16 0.14 -8.64 1.37
N ALA A 17 1.42 -8.97 1.15
CA ALA A 17 1.83 -9.74 -0.02
C ALA A 17 1.21 -11.15 -0.03
N ASN A 18 1.15 -11.81 1.13
CA ASN A 18 0.50 -13.11 1.28
C ASN A 18 -1.02 -13.03 1.07
N TRP A 19 -1.67 -12.04 1.69
CA TRP A 19 -3.10 -11.77 1.51
C TRP A 19 -3.45 -11.54 0.03
N ALA A 20 -2.68 -10.68 -0.65
CA ALA A 20 -2.90 -10.35 -2.05
C ALA A 20 -2.71 -11.59 -2.95
N GLY A 21 -1.69 -12.40 -2.67
CA GLY A 21 -1.47 -13.67 -3.37
C GLY A 21 -2.59 -14.69 -3.13
N ASN A 22 -3.17 -14.75 -1.93
CA ASN A 22 -4.29 -15.63 -1.61
C ASN A 22 -5.61 -15.16 -2.25
N ASN A 23 -5.73 -13.86 -2.53
CA ASN A 23 -6.92 -13.26 -3.08
C ASN A 23 -6.82 -12.95 -4.59
N VAL A 24 -5.82 -13.47 -5.30
CA VAL A 24 -5.56 -13.05 -6.70
C VAL A 24 -6.77 -13.21 -7.63
N VAL A 25 -7.55 -14.28 -7.47
CA VAL A 25 -8.76 -14.52 -8.28
C VAL A 25 -9.82 -13.45 -8.02
N LYS A 26 -9.98 -13.01 -6.76
CA LYS A 26 -10.91 -11.92 -6.41
C LYS A 26 -10.40 -10.59 -6.99
N LEU A 27 -9.11 -10.32 -6.85
CA LEU A 27 -8.46 -9.10 -7.34
C LEU A 27 -8.60 -8.93 -8.85
N VAL A 28 -8.37 -9.98 -9.63
CA VAL A 28 -8.55 -9.95 -11.09
C VAL A 28 -10.00 -9.63 -11.47
N ARG A 29 -10.99 -10.18 -10.74
CA ARG A 29 -12.40 -9.92 -11.00
C ARG A 29 -12.84 -8.51 -10.61
N LEU A 30 -12.28 -8.00 -9.52
CA LEU A 30 -12.61 -6.67 -9.01
C LEU A 30 -11.83 -5.56 -9.73
N TYR A 31 -10.75 -5.90 -10.44
CA TYR A 31 -9.91 -4.95 -11.17
C TYR A 31 -10.71 -4.03 -12.11
N SER A 32 -11.67 -4.59 -12.85
CA SER A 32 -12.50 -3.87 -13.82
C SER A 32 -13.78 -3.25 -13.23
N VAL A 33 -14.01 -3.36 -11.93
CA VAL A 33 -15.23 -2.84 -11.30
C VAL A 33 -15.10 -1.33 -11.09
N LYS A 34 -16.12 -0.59 -11.54
CA LYS A 34 -16.21 0.86 -11.35
C LYS A 34 -16.31 1.18 -9.85
N GLY A 35 -15.51 2.14 -9.39
CA GLY A 35 -15.34 2.44 -7.96
C GLY A 35 -14.13 1.74 -7.35
N GLY A 36 -13.47 0.83 -8.09
CA GLY A 36 -12.29 0.13 -7.63
C GLY A 36 -12.60 -0.93 -6.56
N TRP A 37 -11.54 -1.44 -5.93
CA TRP A 37 -11.62 -2.50 -4.92
C TRP A 37 -10.91 -2.16 -3.62
N GLU A 38 -10.44 -0.91 -3.50
CA GLU A 38 -9.73 -0.38 -2.35
C GLU A 38 -10.54 -0.48 -1.07
N GLY A 39 -11.83 -0.09 -1.10
CA GLY A 39 -12.69 -0.19 0.07
C GLY A 39 -12.97 -1.63 0.53
N TRP A 40 -12.94 -2.62 -0.36
CA TRP A 40 -13.01 -4.04 0.01
C TRP A 40 -11.67 -4.51 0.58
N ALA A 41 -10.55 -4.11 -0.03
CA ALA A 41 -9.21 -4.43 0.47
C ALA A 41 -9.00 -3.91 1.90
N GLN A 42 -9.37 -2.65 2.15
CA GLN A 42 -9.35 -2.07 3.50
C GLN A 42 -10.17 -2.93 4.48
N ALA A 43 -11.36 -3.40 4.09
CA ALA A 43 -12.21 -4.25 4.94
C ALA A 43 -11.50 -5.54 5.36
N GLU A 44 -10.97 -6.27 4.38
CA GLU A 44 -10.30 -7.55 4.61
C GLU A 44 -9.00 -7.37 5.40
N LEU A 45 -8.18 -6.41 4.99
CA LEU A 45 -6.90 -6.11 5.65
C LEU A 45 -7.12 -5.67 7.10
N CYS A 46 -8.14 -4.87 7.38
CA CYS A 46 -8.48 -4.46 8.74
C CYS A 46 -8.85 -5.66 9.65
N MET A 47 -9.48 -6.71 9.09
CA MET A 47 -9.78 -7.92 9.83
C MET A 47 -8.55 -8.83 10.00
N GLU A 48 -7.69 -8.89 8.99
CA GLU A 48 -6.57 -9.84 8.96
C GLU A 48 -5.30 -9.34 9.66
N ILE A 49 -4.95 -8.05 9.54
CA ILE A 49 -3.71 -7.48 10.09
C ILE A 49 -3.50 -7.84 11.56
N PRO A 50 -4.51 -7.75 12.46
CA PRO A 50 -4.33 -8.11 13.86
C PRO A 50 -4.04 -9.60 14.11
N LEU A 51 -4.40 -10.46 13.15
CA LEU A 51 -4.23 -11.91 13.24
C LEU A 51 -2.87 -12.37 12.71
N TRP A 52 -2.14 -11.50 12.01
CA TRP A 52 -0.85 -11.87 11.44
C TRP A 52 0.23 -12.01 12.52
N PRO A 53 1.11 -13.03 12.41
CA PRO A 53 2.17 -13.26 13.39
C PRO A 53 3.03 -12.01 13.62
N GLY A 54 3.18 -11.63 14.88
CA GLY A 54 4.01 -10.50 15.29
C GLY A 54 3.36 -9.11 15.17
N LEU A 55 2.12 -9.00 14.66
CA LEU A 55 1.42 -7.71 14.58
C LEU A 55 0.42 -7.48 15.71
N GLY A 56 -0.46 -8.44 16.03
CA GLY A 56 -1.44 -8.33 17.13
C GLY A 56 -2.27 -7.03 17.08
N GLY A 57 -2.78 -6.57 18.23
CA GLY A 57 -3.40 -5.24 18.34
C GLY A 57 -4.79 -5.13 17.73
N GLN A 58 -5.15 -3.93 17.28
CA GLN A 58 -6.44 -3.60 16.65
C GLN A 58 -6.21 -2.86 15.34
N CYS A 59 -7.17 -2.95 14.43
CA CYS A 59 -7.15 -2.15 13.22
C CYS A 59 -8.51 -1.46 13.03
N SER A 60 -8.49 -0.20 12.64
CA SER A 60 -9.64 0.60 12.23
C SER A 60 -9.47 1.05 10.77
N ARG A 61 -10.60 1.41 10.16
CA ARG A 61 -10.68 1.93 8.79
C ARG A 61 -11.11 3.37 8.80
N GLU A 62 -10.63 4.13 7.82
CA GLU A 62 -11.13 5.49 7.52
C GLU A 62 -11.09 6.41 8.76
N ASP A 63 -10.04 6.24 9.57
CA ASP A 63 -9.93 6.86 10.89
C ASP A 63 -9.54 8.34 10.76
N THR A 64 -10.41 9.22 11.27
CA THR A 64 -10.25 10.69 11.20
C THR A 64 -9.36 11.27 12.29
N GLU A 65 -9.07 10.51 13.35
CA GLU A 65 -8.31 11.02 14.50
C GLU A 65 -6.80 10.91 14.30
N VAL A 66 -6.37 10.36 13.16
CA VAL A 66 -4.97 10.12 12.83
C VAL A 66 -4.24 11.43 12.47
N PHE A 67 -4.93 12.36 11.82
CA PHE A 67 -4.34 13.60 11.31
C PHE A 67 -4.86 14.83 12.03
N THR A 68 -4.01 15.83 12.21
CA THR A 68 -4.39 17.11 12.83
C THR A 68 -5.43 17.90 12.04
N ASN A 69 -5.60 17.61 10.74
CA ASN A 69 -6.57 18.25 9.85
C ASN A 69 -7.88 17.45 9.70
N HIS A 70 -8.08 16.39 10.50
CA HIS A 70 -9.22 15.47 10.39
C HIS A 70 -9.34 14.76 9.03
N ASP A 71 -8.26 14.66 8.25
CA ASP A 71 -8.20 13.71 7.14
C ASP A 71 -8.36 12.28 7.66
N ARG A 72 -8.67 11.36 6.75
CA ARG A 72 -8.87 9.93 7.06
C ARG A 72 -7.68 9.12 6.57
N ALA A 73 -7.19 8.24 7.44
CA ALA A 73 -6.25 7.19 7.03
C ALA A 73 -7.06 6.03 6.49
N ASP A 74 -6.61 5.38 5.42
CA ASP A 74 -7.30 4.20 4.88
C ASP A 74 -7.37 3.09 5.94
N LEU A 75 -6.25 2.84 6.63
CA LEU A 75 -6.17 1.96 7.80
C LEU A 75 -5.31 2.57 8.90
N LEU A 76 -5.72 2.37 10.14
CA LEU A 76 -4.90 2.57 11.32
C LEU A 76 -4.77 1.23 12.04
N HIS A 77 -3.55 0.76 12.23
CA HIS A 77 -3.26 -0.40 13.08
C HIS A 77 -2.58 0.07 14.36
N GLU A 78 -3.14 -0.31 15.50
CA GLU A 78 -2.67 0.10 16.82
C GLU A 78 -2.23 -1.10 17.63
N ASN A 79 -0.99 -1.07 18.09
CA ASN A 79 -0.45 -2.06 19.00
C ASN A 79 0.26 -1.35 20.17
N PRO A 80 -0.15 -1.60 21.43
CA PRO A 80 0.43 -0.93 22.60
C PRO A 80 1.94 -1.14 22.79
N TRP A 81 2.50 -2.20 22.22
CA TRP A 81 3.90 -2.58 22.34
C TRP A 81 4.76 -2.13 21.16
N THR A 82 4.18 -2.03 19.96
CA THR A 82 4.92 -1.72 18.72
C THR A 82 4.55 -0.37 18.09
N GLY A 83 3.73 0.44 18.76
CA GLY A 83 3.24 1.72 18.23
C GLY A 83 2.17 1.55 17.15
N LYS A 84 1.79 2.68 16.54
CA LYS A 84 0.77 2.74 15.49
C LYS A 84 1.40 2.57 14.10
N LYS A 85 0.66 1.95 13.19
CA LYS A 85 0.97 1.90 11.76
C LYS A 85 -0.16 2.59 11.02
N ILE A 86 0.16 3.71 10.39
CA ILE A 86 -0.79 4.51 9.63
C ILE A 86 -0.59 4.16 8.17
N ILE A 87 -1.64 3.67 7.52
CA ILE A 87 -1.53 3.06 6.19
C ILE A 87 -2.45 3.81 5.24
N GLU A 88 -1.86 4.36 4.19
CA GLU A 88 -2.54 4.80 2.97
C GLU A 88 -2.44 3.66 1.96
N LEU A 89 -3.59 3.17 1.50
CA LEU A 89 -3.69 2.07 0.57
C LEU A 89 -4.08 2.61 -0.79
N LYS A 90 -3.37 2.19 -1.84
CA LYS A 90 -3.74 2.47 -3.23
C LYS A 90 -3.87 1.18 -3.99
N CYS A 91 -5.03 0.97 -4.60
CA CYS A 91 -5.34 -0.24 -5.34
C CYS A 91 -5.50 0.05 -6.84
N GLN A 92 -4.72 -0.62 -7.68
CA GLN A 92 -4.83 -0.45 -9.13
C GLN A 92 -6.17 -1.02 -9.62
N SER A 93 -6.91 -0.24 -10.41
CA SER A 93 -8.17 -0.65 -11.05
C SER A 93 -8.26 -0.06 -12.45
N SER A 94 -8.81 -0.81 -13.41
CA SER A 94 -9.15 -0.28 -14.74
C SER A 94 -10.49 0.45 -14.77
N GLY A 95 -11.29 0.35 -13.70
CA GLY A 95 -12.62 0.96 -13.58
C GLY A 95 -12.64 2.35 -12.93
N GLN A 96 -11.49 2.95 -12.62
CA GLN A 96 -11.35 4.31 -12.07
C GLN A 96 -10.68 5.27 -13.08
N ASP A 97 -10.65 6.57 -12.76
CA ASP A 97 -9.95 7.64 -13.53
C ASP A 97 -8.45 7.38 -13.77
N VAL A 98 -7.90 6.36 -13.11
CA VAL A 98 -6.53 5.83 -13.24
C VAL A 98 -6.50 4.49 -13.98
N ALA A 99 -7.17 4.43 -15.14
CA ALA A 99 -7.38 3.19 -15.93
C ALA A 99 -6.10 2.47 -16.41
N ASN A 100 -4.92 3.04 -16.17
CA ASN A 100 -3.63 2.46 -16.49
C ASN A 100 -2.66 2.59 -15.31
N ILE A 101 -1.56 1.85 -15.35
CA ILE A 101 -0.55 1.90 -14.29
C ILE A 101 0.01 3.30 -14.04
N GLN A 102 0.03 4.18 -15.06
CA GLN A 102 0.62 5.51 -14.92
C GLN A 102 -0.26 6.38 -14.02
N GLY A 103 -1.58 6.26 -14.18
CA GLY A 103 -2.54 6.82 -13.25
C GLY A 103 -2.33 6.30 -11.84
N PHE A 104 -2.22 4.97 -11.69
CA PHE A 104 -1.95 4.34 -10.39
C PHE A 104 -0.65 4.83 -9.75
N ALA A 105 0.46 4.85 -10.50
CA ALA A 105 1.76 5.29 -10.00
C ALA A 105 1.75 6.77 -9.63
N THR A 106 1.02 7.59 -10.40
CA THR A 106 0.83 9.02 -10.09
C THR A 106 0.02 9.21 -8.83
N ALA A 107 -1.11 8.49 -8.67
CA ALA A 107 -1.95 8.55 -7.47
C ALA A 107 -1.19 8.09 -6.22
N TYR A 108 -0.57 6.91 -6.28
CA TYR A 108 0.31 6.38 -5.23
C TYR A 108 1.31 7.43 -4.75
N ALA A 109 1.96 8.10 -5.69
CA ALA A 109 3.03 8.99 -5.35
C ALA A 109 2.58 10.41 -4.97
N ILE A 110 1.36 10.82 -5.35
CA ILE A 110 0.69 11.97 -4.75
C ILE A 110 0.48 11.72 -3.26
N ASP A 111 0.01 10.53 -2.87
CA ASP A 111 -0.23 10.20 -1.47
C ASP A 111 1.07 10.09 -0.67
N ALA A 112 2.11 9.49 -1.26
CA ALA A 112 3.47 9.51 -0.74
C ALA A 112 3.97 10.95 -0.48
N GLY A 113 3.65 11.89 -1.37
CA GLY A 113 4.03 13.30 -1.22
C GLY A 113 3.29 14.06 -0.12
N LYS A 114 2.01 13.72 0.15
CA LYS A 114 1.21 14.38 1.19
C LYS A 114 1.81 14.21 2.60
N ILE A 115 2.44 13.06 2.86
CA ILE A 115 3.08 12.76 4.15
C ILE A 115 4.36 13.59 4.30
N GLN A 116 5.20 13.67 3.26
CA GLN A 116 6.47 14.41 3.32
C GLN A 116 6.32 15.92 3.44
N THR A 117 5.36 16.52 2.72
CA THR A 117 5.16 17.98 2.78
C THR A 117 4.59 18.44 4.11
N GLY A 118 4.25 17.51 5.01
CA GLY A 118 3.61 17.81 6.28
C GLY A 118 2.19 18.33 6.11
N ASN A 119 1.57 18.14 4.94
CA ASN A 119 0.13 18.38 4.76
C ASN A 119 -0.70 17.40 5.60
N ARG A 120 -0.10 16.25 5.89
CA ARG A 120 -0.63 15.19 6.74
C ARG A 120 0.32 14.98 7.91
N ARG A 121 0.17 15.78 8.97
CA ARG A 121 0.91 15.58 10.22
C ARG A 121 0.16 14.59 11.11
N ALA A 122 0.88 13.60 11.63
CA ALA A 122 0.40 12.76 12.71
C ALA A 122 -0.08 13.66 13.86
N ALA A 123 -1.30 13.42 14.34
CA ALA A 123 -1.72 13.98 15.64
C ALA A 123 -1.01 13.28 16.82
N HIS A 124 -0.28 12.19 16.54
CA HIS A 124 0.22 11.22 17.53
C HIS A 124 1.77 11.14 17.58
N ASN A 125 2.27 10.33 18.51
CA ASN A 125 3.68 10.25 18.91
C ASN A 125 4.60 9.76 17.77
N THR A 126 5.33 10.69 17.17
CA THR A 126 6.22 10.45 16.01
C THR A 126 7.43 9.57 16.31
N ALA A 127 7.70 9.21 17.57
CA ALA A 127 8.84 8.36 17.92
C ALA A 127 8.58 6.85 17.68
N THR A 128 7.32 6.42 17.68
CA THR A 128 6.93 5.00 17.55
C THR A 128 5.97 4.73 16.42
N ASP A 129 5.33 5.77 15.90
CA ASP A 129 4.36 5.63 14.83
C ASP A 129 5.09 5.52 13.48
N THR A 130 4.65 4.59 12.64
CA THR A 130 5.23 4.36 11.31
C THR A 130 4.18 4.58 10.23
N TRP A 131 4.57 5.32 9.20
CA TRP A 131 3.69 5.63 8.09
C TRP A 131 3.99 4.74 6.90
N TYR A 132 2.94 4.19 6.30
CA TYR A 132 3.02 3.36 5.11
C TYR A 132 2.14 3.96 4.01
N VAL A 133 2.71 4.13 2.83
CA VAL A 133 1.91 4.20 1.60
C VAL A 133 2.11 2.88 0.89
N ILE A 134 1.03 2.16 0.60
CA ILE A 134 1.06 0.80 0.05
C ILE A 134 0.25 0.78 -1.23
N GLY A 135 0.89 0.41 -2.33
CA GLY A 135 0.28 0.21 -3.62
C GLY A 135 0.09 -1.28 -3.89
N ILE A 136 -1.09 -1.71 -4.33
CA ILE A 136 -1.35 -3.08 -4.78
C ILE A 136 -1.77 -3.07 -6.25
N ALA A 137 -0.98 -3.72 -7.09
CA ALA A 137 -1.20 -3.83 -8.53
C ALA A 137 -1.36 -5.31 -8.94
N PRO A 138 -2.53 -5.75 -9.45
CA PRO A 138 -2.73 -7.12 -9.92
C PRO A 138 -1.67 -7.53 -10.94
N SER A 139 -1.18 -8.76 -10.86
CA SER A 139 0.03 -9.16 -11.59
C SER A 139 -0.12 -9.43 -13.08
N ASP A 140 -1.33 -9.55 -13.62
CA ASP A 140 -1.50 -10.02 -15.01
C ASP A 140 -2.68 -9.37 -15.75
N SER A 141 -2.78 -8.04 -15.76
CA SER A 141 -3.67 -7.37 -16.73
C SER A 141 -3.13 -7.39 -18.18
N GLY A 142 -2.19 -8.31 -18.53
CA GLY A 142 -1.55 -8.36 -19.85
C GLY A 142 -0.54 -7.23 -20.10
N ASP A 143 -0.28 -6.41 -19.09
CA ASP A 143 0.37 -5.12 -19.21
C ASP A 143 1.73 -5.14 -18.50
N GLY A 144 2.55 -6.17 -18.70
CA GLY A 144 3.86 -6.32 -18.05
C GLY A 144 4.77 -5.08 -18.21
N GLY A 145 4.58 -4.29 -19.26
CA GLY A 145 5.25 -2.99 -19.44
C GLY A 145 4.79 -1.92 -18.44
N ALA A 146 3.58 -2.06 -17.91
CA ALA A 146 2.97 -1.13 -17.00
C ALA A 146 3.62 -1.20 -15.60
N VAL A 147 3.72 -2.39 -15.01
CA VAL A 147 4.45 -2.58 -13.74
C VAL A 147 5.91 -2.12 -13.84
N GLU A 148 6.57 -2.45 -14.95
CA GLU A 148 7.95 -1.99 -15.20
C GLU A 148 8.00 -0.46 -15.39
N ALA A 149 6.98 0.17 -15.97
CA ALA A 149 6.86 1.62 -16.04
C ALA A 149 6.66 2.25 -14.65
N ALA A 150 5.90 1.62 -13.75
CA ALA A 150 5.78 2.08 -12.36
C ALA A 150 7.12 1.98 -11.62
N LYS A 151 7.81 0.84 -11.71
CA LYS A 151 9.17 0.67 -11.15
C LYS A 151 10.15 1.70 -11.71
N ALA A 152 10.16 1.88 -13.02
CA ALA A 152 11.00 2.88 -13.69
C ALA A 152 10.66 4.29 -13.23
N ARG A 153 9.37 4.61 -13.07
CA ARG A 153 8.91 5.92 -12.58
C ARG A 153 9.35 6.17 -11.15
N PHE A 154 9.19 5.21 -10.25
CA PHE A 154 9.66 5.30 -8.86
C PHE A 154 11.19 5.35 -8.75
N SER A 155 11.91 4.92 -9.79
CA SER A 155 13.38 4.97 -9.86
C SER A 155 13.95 6.28 -10.46
N GLN A 156 13.10 7.20 -10.96
CA GLN A 156 13.59 8.42 -11.64
C GLN A 156 14.25 9.45 -10.69
N PRO A 157 15.28 10.20 -11.14
CA PRO A 157 16.07 11.12 -10.30
C PRO A 157 15.32 12.28 -9.68
N ASN A 158 14.29 12.76 -10.37
CA ASN A 158 13.43 13.83 -9.92
C ASN A 158 12.28 13.34 -9.03
N TRP A 159 12.17 12.02 -8.83
CA TRP A 159 11.24 11.45 -7.87
C TRP A 159 11.93 11.49 -6.50
N ALA A 160 11.47 12.35 -5.58
CA ALA A 160 12.02 12.57 -4.24
C ALA A 160 12.04 11.33 -3.32
N TYR A 161 11.66 10.17 -3.84
CA TYR A 161 11.33 8.93 -3.12
C TYR A 161 12.21 7.75 -3.56
N ARG A 162 13.29 8.05 -4.27
CA ARG A 162 14.24 7.11 -4.90
C ARG A 162 14.77 6.00 -3.99
N ASN A 163 14.85 6.26 -2.68
CA ASN A 163 15.54 5.39 -1.73
C ASN A 163 14.59 4.74 -0.70
N SER A 164 13.29 5.03 -0.73
CA SER A 164 12.33 4.54 0.25
C SER A 164 11.15 3.78 -0.35
N THR A 165 10.97 3.81 -1.68
CA THR A 165 9.97 2.98 -2.35
C THR A 165 10.55 1.61 -2.68
N HIS A 166 9.93 0.58 -2.13
CA HIS A 166 10.27 -0.81 -2.34
C HIS A 166 9.13 -1.54 -3.05
N TRP A 167 9.41 -2.72 -3.59
CA TRP A 167 8.39 -3.55 -4.21
C TRP A 167 8.66 -5.05 -4.01
N THR A 168 7.58 -5.82 -3.93
CA THR A 168 7.63 -7.29 -3.75
C THR A 168 6.40 -7.94 -4.38
N ARG A 169 6.43 -9.27 -4.48
CA ARG A 169 5.28 -10.13 -4.76
C ARG A 169 5.57 -11.51 -4.17
N ARG A 170 4.53 -12.23 -3.76
CA ARG A 170 4.68 -13.58 -3.18
C ARG A 170 5.27 -14.57 -4.17
N ASP A 171 4.74 -14.58 -5.39
CA ASP A 171 5.14 -15.45 -6.49
C ASP A 171 4.87 -14.76 -7.84
N GLN A 172 5.21 -15.42 -8.95
CA GLN A 172 5.10 -14.81 -10.28
C GLN A 172 3.67 -14.47 -10.71
N ASN A 173 2.67 -15.13 -10.12
CA ASN A 173 1.24 -14.98 -10.41
C ASN A 173 0.55 -14.10 -9.35
N SER A 174 1.29 -13.56 -8.38
CA SER A 174 0.74 -12.76 -7.29
C SER A 174 0.90 -11.27 -7.57
N PRO A 175 -0.07 -10.42 -7.15
CA PRO A 175 0.00 -8.98 -7.31
C PRO A 175 1.32 -8.38 -6.82
N TRP A 176 1.74 -7.33 -7.50
CA TRP A 176 2.85 -6.50 -7.05
C TRP A 176 2.40 -5.61 -5.90
N ILE A 177 3.18 -5.64 -4.82
CA ILE A 177 3.08 -4.72 -3.70
C ILE A 177 4.18 -3.69 -3.85
N PHE A 178 3.82 -2.42 -3.79
CA PHE A 178 4.73 -1.27 -3.70
C PHE A 178 4.55 -0.66 -2.33
N TRP A 179 5.62 -0.21 -1.68
CA TRP A 179 5.44 0.53 -0.43
C TRP A 179 6.54 1.56 -0.18
N THR A 180 6.19 2.61 0.56
CA THR A 180 7.08 3.64 1.06
C THR A 180 6.83 3.83 2.55
N ILE A 181 7.91 3.88 3.34
CA ILE A 181 7.87 4.02 4.79
C ILE A 181 8.37 5.42 5.19
N TYR A 182 7.68 6.08 6.13
CA TYR A 182 8.09 7.36 6.73
C TYR A 182 8.09 7.31 8.26
#